data_AF-A0A2G9RE16-F1
#
_entry.id   AF-A0A2G9RE16-F1
#
_cell.length_a   1.000
_cell.length_b   1.000
_cell.length_c   1.000
_cell.angle_alpha   90.00
_cell.angle_beta   90.00
_cell.angle_gamma   90.00
#
_symmetry.space_group_name_H-M   'P 1'
#
loop_
_entity.id
_entity.type
_entity.pdbx_description
1 polymer ?
#
loop_
_entity_poly.entity_id
_entity_poly.type
_entity_poly.pdbx_seq_one_letter_code
_entity_poly.pdbx_strand_id
1 'polypeptide(L)'
;MRNLWEVKNPLYRNKPAGKASLEKLLEFVKTRVPDAVIKFVVKNVGSLRSTHRKELQKVHKSLRSGAAAEDVYVPSLWYYNKMRFLEDQIEARESLLTLPHPLPSTPAEASEDQPRPSILEEIEDPSWSQEDLSQDEALECHRQEAGGRVSQVVG
;
A
#
# COMPACT_ATOMS: atom_id res chain seq x y z
N MET A 1 -10.11 -10.03 7.47
CA MET A 1 -8.99 -10.22 6.53
C MET A 1 -7.80 -9.39 7.00
N ARG A 2 -7.12 -9.81 8.07
CA ARG A 2 -6.05 -9.01 8.71
C ARG A 2 -4.72 -9.08 7.97
N ASN A 3 -4.47 -10.18 7.26
CA ASN A 3 -3.32 -10.41 6.39
C ASN A 3 -3.15 -9.36 5.26
N LEU A 4 -4.14 -8.49 5.01
CA LEU A 4 -4.03 -7.38 4.06
C LEU A 4 -3.34 -6.13 4.65
N TRP A 5 -3.19 -6.04 5.96
CA TRP A 5 -2.74 -4.79 6.59
C TRP A 5 -1.90 -4.97 7.86
N GLU A 6 -2.01 -6.09 8.56
CA GLU A 6 -1.31 -6.40 9.81
C GLU A 6 0.01 -7.11 9.51
N VAL A 7 1.14 -6.42 9.70
CA VAL A 7 2.49 -6.93 9.37
C VAL A 7 2.86 -8.12 10.25
N LYS A 8 2.36 -8.15 11.48
CA LYS A 8 2.55 -9.24 12.45
C LYS A 8 1.78 -10.51 12.08
N ASN A 9 0.86 -10.45 11.11
CA ASN A 9 0.09 -11.60 10.70
C ASN A 9 0.98 -12.59 9.91
N PRO A 10 1.04 -13.88 10.28
CA PRO A 10 1.87 -14.86 9.55
C PRO A 10 1.52 -14.97 8.06
N LEU A 11 0.27 -14.69 7.69
CA LEU A 11 -0.21 -14.73 6.32
C LEU A 11 0.02 -13.42 5.55
N TYR A 12 0.60 -12.39 6.18
CA TYR A 12 0.83 -11.10 5.54
C TYR A 12 1.76 -11.20 4.33
N ARG A 13 2.84 -11.97 4.45
CA ARG A 13 3.81 -12.22 3.36
C ARG A 13 3.36 -13.33 2.40
N ASN A 14 2.27 -14.02 2.70
CA ASN A 14 1.78 -15.13 1.89
C ASN A 14 0.96 -14.59 0.70
N LYS A 15 1.56 -14.60 -0.50
CA LYS A 15 0.92 -14.10 -1.74
C LYS A 15 -0.45 -14.77 -2.00
N PRO A 16 -0.59 -16.12 -1.98
CA PRO A 16 -1.90 -16.77 -2.16
C PRO A 16 -2.97 -16.35 -1.14
N ALA A 17 -2.63 -16.27 0.14
CA ALA A 17 -3.56 -15.88 1.19
C ALA A 17 -3.99 -14.41 1.06
N GLY A 18 -3.06 -13.54 0.65
CA GLY A 18 -3.32 -12.15 0.27
C GLY A 18 -4.33 -12.06 -0.88
N LYS A 19 -4.08 -12.78 -1.97
CA LYS A 19 -5.00 -12.84 -3.13
C LYS A 19 -6.39 -13.33 -2.74
N ALA A 20 -6.50 -14.43 -2.00
CA ALA A 20 -7.79 -14.98 -1.55
C ALA A 20 -8.58 -13.97 -0.69
N SER A 21 -7.88 -13.18 0.13
CA SER A 21 -8.51 -12.11 0.92
C SER A 21 -8.98 -10.95 0.05
N LEU A 22 -8.20 -10.54 -0.95
CA LEU A 22 -8.62 -9.50 -1.90
C LEU A 22 -9.83 -9.96 -2.73
N GLU A 23 -9.89 -11.24 -3.11
CA GLU A 23 -11.04 -11.84 -3.82
C GLU A 23 -12.31 -11.84 -2.97
N LYS A 24 -12.20 -12.19 -1.68
CA LYS A 24 -13.33 -12.12 -0.75
C LYS A 24 -13.84 -10.68 -0.56
N LEU A 25 -12.92 -9.70 -0.54
CA LEU A 25 -13.28 -8.29 -0.51
C LEU A 25 -13.92 -7.84 -1.83
N LEU A 26 -13.43 -8.36 -2.97
CA LEU A 26 -14.00 -8.08 -4.28
C LEU A 26 -15.45 -8.56 -4.38
N GLU A 27 -15.76 -9.76 -3.89
CA GLU A 27 -17.13 -10.29 -3.84
C GLU A 27 -18.07 -9.33 -3.11
N PHE A 28 -17.64 -8.81 -1.96
CA PHE A 28 -18.39 -7.79 -1.23
C PHE A 28 -18.54 -6.49 -2.03
N VAL A 29 -17.47 -6.01 -2.67
CA VAL A 29 -17.53 -4.78 -3.48
C VAL A 29 -18.47 -4.92 -4.67
N LYS A 30 -18.54 -6.10 -5.28
CA LYS A 30 -19.43 -6.39 -6.41
C LYS A 30 -20.91 -6.23 -6.08
N THR A 31 -21.30 -6.35 -4.82
CA THR A 31 -22.68 -6.07 -4.37
C THR A 31 -23.09 -4.60 -4.60
N ARG A 32 -22.12 -3.69 -4.70
CA ARG A 32 -22.34 -2.25 -4.93
C ARG A 32 -21.84 -1.79 -6.29
N VAL A 33 -20.76 -2.38 -6.78
CA VAL A 33 -20.13 -2.06 -8.06
C VAL A 33 -19.88 -3.36 -8.82
N PRO A 34 -20.85 -3.85 -9.61
CA PRO A 34 -20.80 -5.17 -10.25
C PRO A 34 -19.55 -5.39 -11.13
N ASP A 35 -19.11 -4.34 -11.83
CA ASP A 35 -17.97 -4.36 -12.75
C ASP A 35 -16.61 -4.22 -12.05
N ALA A 36 -16.59 -4.22 -10.71
CA ALA A 36 -15.35 -4.12 -9.97
C ALA A 36 -14.44 -5.32 -10.27
N VAL A 37 -13.13 -5.04 -10.31
CA VAL A 37 -12.05 -6.01 -10.53
C VAL A 37 -11.05 -5.92 -9.38
N ILE A 38 -10.23 -6.95 -9.16
CA ILE A 38 -9.22 -6.97 -8.06
C ILE A 38 -8.36 -5.69 -8.05
N LYS A 39 -7.94 -5.19 -9.21
CA LYS A 39 -7.15 -3.94 -9.33
C LYS A 39 -7.84 -2.74 -8.68
N PHE A 40 -9.18 -2.64 -8.80
CA PHE A 40 -9.96 -1.58 -8.15
C PHE A 40 -9.88 -1.69 -6.63
N VAL A 41 -10.03 -2.89 -6.09
CA VAL A 41 -9.98 -3.15 -4.64
C VAL A 41 -8.60 -2.83 -4.07
N VAL A 42 -7.53 -3.32 -4.72
CA VAL A 42 -6.14 -3.04 -4.32
C VAL A 42 -5.87 -1.53 -4.29
N LYS A 43 -6.26 -0.81 -5.35
CA LYS A 43 -6.10 0.65 -5.44
C LYS A 43 -6.86 1.38 -4.32
N ASN A 44 -8.09 0.95 -4.01
CA ASN A 44 -8.89 1.56 -2.94
C ASN A 44 -8.29 1.30 -1.57
N VAL A 45 -7.88 0.07 -1.26
CA VAL A 45 -7.22 -0.26 0.03
C VAL A 45 -5.95 0.57 0.22
N GLY A 46 -5.12 0.69 -0.83
CA GLY A 46 -3.93 1.53 -0.80
C GLY A 46 -4.24 3.02 -0.58
N SER A 47 -5.24 3.54 -1.29
CA SER A 47 -5.66 4.94 -1.19
C SER A 47 -6.21 5.29 0.20
N LEU A 48 -7.03 4.40 0.78
CA LEU A 48 -7.58 4.55 2.13
C LEU A 48 -6.46 4.56 3.19
N ARG A 49 -5.52 3.61 3.11
CA ARG A 49 -4.35 3.55 4.01
C ARG A 49 -3.48 4.81 3.92
N SER A 50 -3.19 5.26 2.70
CA SER A 50 -2.37 6.45 2.45
C SER A 50 -3.03 7.72 3.02
N THR A 51 -4.33 7.88 2.77
CA THR A 51 -5.09 9.03 3.29
C THR A 51 -5.12 9.04 4.81
N HIS A 52 -5.41 7.89 5.44
CA HIS A 52 -5.43 7.78 6.89
C HIS A 52 -4.05 8.06 7.50
N ARG A 53 -2.96 7.55 6.90
CA ARG A 53 -1.59 7.84 7.35
C ARG A 53 -1.29 9.34 7.36
N LYS A 54 -1.64 10.06 6.29
CA LYS A 54 -1.43 11.52 6.22
C LYS A 54 -2.23 12.25 7.29
N GLU A 55 -3.46 11.81 7.55
CA GLU A 55 -4.30 12.41 8.59
C GLU A 55 -3.72 12.16 9.98
N LEU A 56 -3.25 10.94 10.26
CA LEU A 56 -2.57 10.59 11.51
C LEU A 56 -1.29 11.42 11.72
N GLN A 57 -0.49 11.62 10.67
CA GLN A 57 0.71 12.45 10.75
C GLN A 57 0.42 13.90 11.15
N LYS A 58 -0.72 14.47 10.75
CA LYS A 58 -1.13 15.82 11.20
C LYS A 58 -1.40 15.84 12.70
N VAL A 59 -2.08 14.83 13.23
CA VAL A 59 -2.35 14.68 14.67
C VAL A 59 -1.05 14.54 15.45
N HIS A 60 -0.14 13.67 15.00
CA HIS A 60 1.17 13.49 15.63
C HIS A 60 1.99 14.78 15.59
N LYS A 61 1.96 15.51 14.47
CA LYS A 61 2.67 16.79 14.32
C LYS A 61 2.13 17.84 15.28
N SER A 62 0.80 17.98 15.41
CA SER A 62 0.23 18.94 16.38
C SER A 62 0.60 18.59 17.82
N LEU A 63 0.62 17.30 18.16
CA LEU A 63 0.99 16.85 19.51
C LEU A 63 2.47 17.11 19.82
N ARG A 64 3.37 16.85 18.86
CA ARG A 64 4.82 17.03 19.01
C ARG A 64 5.23 18.50 19.15
N SER A 65 4.48 19.42 18.55
CA SER A 65 4.75 20.85 18.63
C SER A 65 4.46 21.49 20.00
N GLY A 66 4.10 20.69 21.02
CA GLY A 66 3.84 21.19 22.37
C GLY A 66 2.55 21.99 22.48
N ALA A 67 1.60 21.74 21.58
CA ALA A 67 0.28 22.34 21.61
C ALA A 67 -0.40 22.06 22.97
N ALA A 68 -1.04 23.09 23.55
CA ALA A 68 -1.99 22.88 24.64
C ALA A 68 -3.11 21.93 24.17
N ALA A 69 -3.83 21.27 25.08
CA ALA A 69 -4.86 20.28 24.73
C ALA A 69 -5.92 20.83 23.74
N GLU A 70 -6.11 22.16 23.76
CA GLU A 70 -7.06 22.90 22.92
C GLU A 70 -6.56 23.14 21.47
N ASP A 71 -5.25 23.01 21.24
CA ASP A 71 -4.58 23.28 19.94
C ASP A 71 -4.22 21.98 19.18
N VAL A 72 -4.63 20.82 19.68
CA VAL A 72 -4.37 19.54 18.98
C VAL A 72 -5.24 19.46 17.73
N TYR A 73 -4.63 19.11 16.60
CA TYR A 73 -5.33 18.95 15.32
C TYR A 73 -6.41 17.88 15.43
N VAL A 74 -7.65 18.25 15.12
CA VAL A 74 -8.79 17.33 15.05
C VAL A 74 -8.89 16.76 13.63
N PRO A 75 -8.86 15.43 13.46
CA PRO A 75 -9.04 14.80 12.16
C PRO A 75 -10.35 15.19 11.48
N SER A 76 -10.24 15.63 10.23
CA SER A 76 -11.38 16.02 9.38
C SER A 76 -12.02 14.83 8.64
N LEU A 77 -11.30 13.70 8.58
CA LEU A 77 -11.69 12.53 7.81
C LEU A 77 -12.82 11.76 8.51
N TRP A 78 -14.01 11.70 7.91
CA TRP A 78 -15.21 11.12 8.54
C TRP A 78 -15.06 9.66 9.00
N TYR A 79 -14.21 8.88 8.32
CA TYR A 79 -13.92 7.49 8.67
C TYR A 79 -12.64 7.31 9.50
N TYR A 80 -12.04 8.39 10.00
CA TYR A 80 -10.78 8.33 10.76
C TYR A 80 -10.84 7.33 11.92
N ASN A 81 -11.87 7.45 12.77
CA ASN A 81 -12.06 6.56 13.92
C ASN A 81 -12.27 5.09 13.52
N LYS A 82 -12.82 4.83 12.32
CA LYS A 82 -13.01 3.47 11.80
C LYS A 82 -11.71 2.84 11.31
N MET A 83 -10.66 3.64 11.09
CA MET A 83 -9.36 3.18 10.58
C MET A 83 -8.24 3.18 11.63
N ARG A 84 -8.54 3.53 12.89
CA ARG A 84 -7.61 3.52 14.03
C ARG A 84 -6.84 2.19 14.20
N PHE A 85 -7.42 1.06 13.78
CA PHE A 85 -6.75 -0.24 13.81
C PHE A 85 -5.44 -0.31 12.97
N LEU A 86 -5.19 0.68 12.11
CA LEU A 86 -3.96 0.81 11.34
C LEU A 86 -2.84 1.54 12.08
N GLU A 87 -3.14 2.27 13.16
CA GLU A 87 -2.19 3.15 13.85
C GLU A 87 -1.03 2.35 14.44
N ASP A 88 -1.31 1.21 15.10
CA ASP A 88 -0.30 0.30 15.67
C ASP A 88 0.77 -0.13 14.65
N GLN A 89 0.39 -0.23 13.37
CA GLN A 89 1.30 -0.63 12.29
C GLN A 89 2.08 0.55 11.73
N ILE A 90 1.53 1.75 11.82
CA ILE A 90 2.14 2.98 11.29
C ILE A 90 3.12 3.56 12.30
N GLU A 91 2.73 3.65 13.57
CA GLU A 91 3.56 4.21 14.64
C GLU A 91 4.85 3.40 14.83
N ALA A 92 4.75 2.06 14.86
CA ALA A 92 5.91 1.17 14.92
C ALA A 92 6.93 1.44 13.79
N ARG A 93 6.45 1.80 12.58
CA ARG A 93 7.33 2.12 11.45
C ARG A 93 7.95 3.52 11.59
N GLU A 94 7.21 4.50 12.07
CA GLU A 94 7.73 5.86 12.28
C GLU A 94 8.79 5.89 13.40
N SER A 95 8.64 5.09 14.46
CA SER A 95 9.64 4.95 15.52
C SER A 95 10.97 4.41 15.00
N LEU A 96 10.96 3.45 14.07
CA LEU A 96 12.18 2.90 13.46
C LEU A 96 12.90 3.92 12.56
N LEU A 97 12.15 4.81 11.90
CA LEU A 97 12.71 5.85 11.02
C LEU A 97 13.26 7.06 11.79
N THR A 98 12.87 7.24 13.05
CA THR A 98 13.28 8.39 13.88
C THR A 98 14.53 8.09 14.71
N LEU A 99 15.07 6.87 14.69
CA LEU A 99 16.33 6.58 15.36
C LEU A 99 17.45 7.36 14.66
N PRO A 100 18.17 8.25 15.37
CA PRO A 100 19.38 8.84 14.83
C PRO A 100 20.36 7.70 14.65
N HIS A 101 20.64 7.32 13.39
CA HIS A 101 21.86 6.59 13.10
C HIS A 101 22.99 7.40 13.74
N PRO A 102 23.77 6.84 14.68
CA PRO A 102 24.99 7.48 15.09
C PRO A 102 25.84 7.54 13.83
N LEU A 103 25.89 8.71 13.20
CA LEU A 103 26.87 8.99 12.17
C LEU A 103 28.21 8.68 12.81
N PRO A 104 29.03 7.77 12.26
CA PRO A 104 30.41 7.70 12.68
C PRO A 104 31.00 9.06 12.32
N SER A 105 31.17 9.94 13.31
CA SER A 105 31.91 11.17 13.15
C SER A 105 33.31 10.77 12.71
N THR A 106 33.59 10.87 11.41
CA THR A 106 34.94 10.80 10.87
C THR A 106 35.67 12.06 11.33
N PRO A 107 36.71 11.95 12.17
CA PRO A 107 37.71 13.00 12.22
C PRO A 107 38.47 12.92 10.90
N ALA A 108 38.41 13.98 10.11
CA ALA A 108 39.28 14.14 8.97
C ALA A 108 40.73 14.19 9.45
N GLU A 109 41.55 13.21 9.08
CA GLU A 109 42.96 13.43 8.71
C GLU A 109 43.58 12.14 8.14
N ALA A 110 44.54 12.36 7.24
CA ALA A 110 44.99 11.45 6.21
C ALA A 110 45.89 10.31 6.72
N SER A 111 45.75 9.11 6.11
CA SER A 111 46.90 8.31 5.63
C SER A 111 46.42 7.08 4.85
N GLU A 112 47.09 6.81 3.72
CA GLU A 112 46.89 5.66 2.83
C GLU A 112 47.28 4.32 3.51
N ASP A 113 46.51 3.26 3.24
CA ASP A 113 46.97 1.96 2.71
C ASP A 113 46.10 0.75 3.18
N GLN A 114 45.81 -0.12 2.21
CA GLN A 114 45.22 -1.46 2.24
C GLN A 114 43.69 -1.72 2.28
N PRO A 115 43.21 -2.84 1.65
CA PRO A 115 41.83 -3.02 1.22
C PRO A 115 41.00 -4.07 2.02
N ARG A 116 39.69 -4.06 1.71
CA ARG A 116 38.58 -5.01 2.01
C ARG A 116 37.98 -4.95 3.43
N PRO A 117 36.68 -5.29 3.63
CA PRO A 117 35.79 -6.05 2.74
C PRO A 117 34.44 -5.39 2.40
N SER A 118 33.90 -5.86 1.27
CA SER A 118 32.52 -5.74 0.82
C SER A 118 31.55 -6.22 1.90
N ILE A 119 30.67 -5.35 2.38
CA ILE A 119 29.32 -5.67 2.86
C ILE A 119 28.48 -4.43 2.52
N LEU A 120 28.03 -4.38 1.27
CA LEU A 120 26.79 -3.71 0.96
C LEU A 120 25.74 -4.77 1.31
N GLU A 121 25.37 -4.84 2.58
CA GLU A 121 24.17 -5.55 2.97
C GLU A 121 23.04 -4.72 2.37
N GLU A 122 22.61 -5.20 1.21
CA GLU A 122 21.37 -4.88 0.57
C GLU A 122 20.29 -4.96 1.65
N ILE A 123 19.95 -3.83 2.26
CA ILE A 123 18.69 -3.68 2.94
C ILE A 123 17.69 -3.67 1.80
N GLU A 124 17.30 -4.88 1.41
CA GLU A 124 16.12 -5.15 0.62
C GLU A 124 14.98 -4.57 1.46
N ASP A 125 14.65 -3.30 1.17
CA ASP A 125 13.36 -2.74 1.49
C ASP A 125 12.35 -3.85 1.20
N PRO A 126 11.43 -4.19 2.12
CA PRO A 126 10.23 -4.92 1.75
C PRO A 126 9.43 -4.00 0.84
N SER A 127 9.89 -3.98 -0.40
CA SER A 127 9.32 -3.34 -1.54
C SER A 127 7.95 -3.95 -1.62
N TRP A 128 6.95 -3.17 -1.25
CA TRP A 128 5.66 -3.30 -1.91
C TRP A 128 5.89 -2.86 -3.35
N SER A 129 6.56 -3.74 -4.09
CA SER A 129 6.86 -3.63 -5.50
C SER A 129 5.51 -3.65 -6.20
N GLN A 130 5.15 -2.47 -6.68
CA GLN A 130 3.97 -2.15 -7.47
C GLN A 130 4.09 -2.71 -8.90
N GLU A 131 4.91 -3.74 -9.12
CA GLU A 131 5.43 -4.15 -10.43
C GLU A 131 5.09 -5.60 -10.82
N ASP A 132 4.57 -6.46 -9.94
CA ASP A 132 4.30 -7.87 -10.27
C ASP A 132 2.87 -8.13 -10.80
N LEU A 133 2.29 -7.18 -11.56
CA LEU A 133 1.01 -7.38 -12.27
C LEU A 133 1.10 -7.09 -13.77
N SER A 134 2.31 -7.00 -14.31
CA SER A 134 2.53 -6.81 -15.73
C SER A 134 3.48 -7.86 -16.27
N GLN A 135 2.95 -9.07 -16.48
CA GLN A 135 3.21 -9.94 -17.63
C GLN A 135 2.61 -11.33 -17.36
N ASP A 136 1.43 -11.58 -17.94
CA ASP A 136 1.23 -12.80 -18.70
C ASP A 136 0.27 -12.46 -19.85
N GLU A 137 0.68 -12.90 -21.03
CA GLU A 137 0.33 -12.38 -22.34
C GLU A 137 -0.93 -13.06 -22.91
N ALA A 138 -1.61 -12.34 -23.81
CA ALA A 138 -2.42 -12.84 -24.92
C ALA A 138 -3.29 -14.10 -24.73
N LEU A 139 -4.61 -13.90 -24.65
CA LEU A 139 -5.51 -14.66 -25.53
C LEU A 139 -6.48 -13.69 -26.22
N GLU A 140 -6.23 -13.58 -27.51
CA GLU A 140 -6.98 -12.88 -28.54
C GLU A 140 -8.43 -13.39 -28.61
N CYS A 141 -9.40 -12.50 -28.43
CA CYS A 141 -10.79 -12.79 -28.79
C CYS A 141 -11.16 -11.94 -29.99
N HIS A 142 -10.81 -12.50 -31.15
CA HIS A 142 -11.25 -12.09 -32.47
C HIS A 142 -12.79 -12.01 -32.47
N ARG A 143 -13.36 -10.80 -32.37
CA ARG A 143 -14.81 -10.62 -32.56
C ARG A 143 -15.09 -10.60 -34.06
N GLN A 144 -15.26 -11.78 -34.62
CA GLN A 144 -15.95 -11.97 -35.88
C GLN A 144 -17.46 -11.86 -35.61
N GLU A 145 -18.12 -10.84 -36.13
CA GLU A 145 -19.55 -10.94 -36.40
C GLU A 145 -19.74 -10.61 -37.88
N ALA A 146 -20.20 -11.65 -38.56
CA ALA A 146 -20.44 -11.71 -39.98
C ALA A 146 -21.57 -10.77 -40.39
N GLY A 147 -21.53 -10.34 -41.65
CA GLY A 147 -22.61 -9.62 -42.28
C GLY A 147 -23.92 -10.39 -42.27
N GLY A 148 -25.02 -9.65 -42.22
CA GLY A 148 -26.37 -10.17 -42.34
C GLY A 148 -27.36 -9.06 -42.61
N ARG A 149 -27.27 -8.44 -43.80
CA ARG A 149 -28.29 -7.56 -44.35
C ARG A 149 -29.47 -8.44 -44.78
N VAL A 150 -30.62 -8.34 -44.11
CA VAL A 150 -31.89 -8.87 -44.65
C VAL A 150 -32.91 -7.74 -44.66
N SER A 151 -33.11 -7.20 -45.85
CA SER A 151 -34.39 -6.62 -46.23
C SER A 151 -35.37 -7.77 -46.44
N GLN A 152 -36.55 -7.71 -45.81
CA GLN A 152 -37.78 -8.03 -46.53
C GLN A 152 -39.02 -7.41 -45.89
N VAL A 153 -39.84 -6.92 -46.80
CA VAL A 153 -41.18 -6.36 -46.67
C VAL A 153 -42.18 -7.46 -46.28
N VAL A 154 -43.19 -7.13 -45.48
CA VAL A 154 -44.60 -7.59 -45.62
C VAL A 154 -45.45 -6.77 -44.65
N GLY A 155 -46.52 -6.18 -45.18
CA GLY A 155 -47.50 -5.34 -44.50
C GLY A 155 -48.13 -4.37 -45.48
#